data_AF-A0A0C2FNR7-F1
#
_entry.id   AF-A0A0C2FNR7-F1
#
_cell.length_a   1.000
_cell.length_b   1.000
_cell.length_c   1.000
_cell.angle_alpha   90.00
_cell.angle_beta   90.00
_cell.angle_gamma   90.00
#
_symmetry.space_group_name_H-M   'P 1'
#
loop_
_entity.id
_entity.type
_entity.pdbx_description
1 polymer ?
#
loop_
_entity_poly.entity_id
_entity_poly.type
_entity_poly.pdbx_seq_one_letter_code
_entity_poly.pdbx_strand_id
1 'polypeptide(L)'
;MKTTHPHISSQIEELQSILQWLAKTMKYQCDQYGKEAFDKIKDCKKAIQAPSAGKVMNIKELGDLNLSNEEALEEAIKMWWGQLESEGLPEDLKYTDAMAADKKITDFVNMAFEGVTQIGCAVKSCPSIGKIRVACEYDK
;
A
#
# COMPACT_ATOMS: atom_id res chain seq x y z
N MET A 1 -1.85 18.31 -41.03
CA MET A 1 -0.72 17.73 -40.29
C MET A 1 -0.42 18.63 -39.11
N LYS A 2 -0.82 18.26 -37.89
CA LYS A 2 -0.51 19.06 -36.69
C LYS A 2 0.91 18.74 -36.26
N THR A 3 1.80 19.71 -36.42
CA THR A 3 3.18 19.68 -35.92
C THR A 3 3.14 19.78 -34.39
N THR A 4 3.29 18.66 -33.69
CA THR A 4 3.59 18.69 -32.26
C THR A 4 5.01 19.24 -32.06
N HIS A 5 5.15 20.27 -31.25
CA HIS A 5 6.44 20.88 -30.95
C HIS A 5 7.37 19.85 -30.24
N PRO A 6 8.60 19.65 -30.73
CA PRO A 6 9.51 18.62 -30.22
C PRO A 6 9.82 18.78 -28.71
N HIS A 7 9.71 20.01 -28.19
CA HIS A 7 9.97 20.33 -26.78
C HIS A 7 8.89 19.81 -25.80
N ILE A 8 7.67 19.58 -26.28
CA ILE A 8 6.58 19.01 -25.47
C ILE A 8 6.69 17.47 -25.47
N SER A 9 7.13 16.89 -26.58
CA SER A 9 7.36 15.44 -26.70
C SER A 9 8.46 14.95 -25.76
N SER A 10 9.57 15.70 -25.65
CA SER A 10 10.68 15.33 -24.78
C SER A 10 10.33 15.40 -23.29
N GLN A 11 9.51 16.37 -22.87
CA GLN A 11 9.03 16.45 -21.48
C GLN A 11 8.06 15.32 -21.13
N ILE A 12 7.22 14.91 -22.08
CA ILE A 12 6.32 13.76 -21.90
C ILE A 12 7.12 12.46 -21.82
N GLU A 13 8.17 12.29 -22.64
CA GLU A 13 9.05 11.12 -22.58
C GLU A 13 9.88 11.06 -21.29
N GLU A 14 10.38 12.20 -20.78
CA GLU A 14 11.04 12.27 -19.48
C GLU A 14 10.08 11.89 -18.35
N LEU A 15 8.87 12.44 -18.34
CA LEU A 15 7.83 12.09 -17.37
C LEU A 15 7.44 10.61 -17.46
N GLN A 16 7.32 10.05 -18.67
CA GLN A 16 7.06 8.63 -18.88
C GLN A 16 8.23 7.75 -18.43
N SER A 17 9.48 8.20 -18.60
CA SER A 17 10.67 7.49 -18.09
C SER A 17 10.77 7.55 -16.57
N ILE A 18 10.39 8.68 -15.95
CA ILE A 18 10.31 8.86 -14.50
C ILE A 18 9.19 7.99 -13.95
N LEU A 19 8.01 7.96 -14.58
CA LEU A 19 6.91 7.05 -14.25
C LEU A 19 7.30 5.57 -14.43
N GLN A 20 8.04 5.24 -15.49
CA GLN A 20 8.57 3.89 -15.71
C GLN A 20 9.67 3.51 -14.72
N TRP A 21 10.43 4.47 -14.18
CA TRP A 21 11.42 4.25 -13.13
C TRP A 21 10.76 4.06 -11.76
N LEU A 22 9.77 4.90 -11.43
CA LEU A 22 8.93 4.78 -10.23
C LEU A 22 8.16 3.45 -10.20
N ALA A 23 7.70 2.95 -11.36
CA ALA A 23 7.01 1.67 -11.46
C ALA A 23 7.96 0.45 -11.45
N LYS A 24 9.30 0.62 -11.50
CA LYS A 24 10.26 -0.50 -11.73
C LYS A 24 10.94 -1.09 -10.50
N THR A 25 10.74 -0.60 -9.28
CA THR A 25 11.67 -0.92 -8.17
C THR A 25 11.07 -1.50 -6.90
N MET A 26 9.76 -1.71 -6.79
CA MET A 26 9.18 -2.44 -5.67
C MET A 26 9.14 -3.95 -5.96
N LYS A 27 9.93 -4.74 -5.22
CA LYS A 27 10.01 -6.19 -5.37
C LYS A 27 9.02 -6.88 -4.44
N TYR A 28 8.23 -7.80 -4.99
CA TYR A 28 7.40 -8.68 -4.15
C TYR A 28 8.27 -9.74 -3.46
N GLN A 29 8.08 -9.93 -2.15
CA GLN A 29 8.88 -10.81 -1.31
C GLN A 29 7.98 -11.72 -0.47
N CYS A 30 7.70 -12.91 -1.01
CA CYS A 30 6.85 -13.91 -0.36
C CYS A 30 7.44 -14.40 0.98
N ASP A 31 8.72 -14.76 0.99
CA ASP A 31 9.33 -15.51 2.10
C ASP A 31 9.66 -14.65 3.32
N GLN A 32 9.80 -13.34 3.11
CA GLN A 32 10.11 -12.39 4.18
C GLN A 32 8.85 -11.62 4.59
N TYR A 33 8.44 -10.63 3.79
CA TYR A 33 7.37 -9.71 4.15
C TYR A 33 5.98 -10.36 4.04
N GLY A 34 5.74 -11.19 3.02
CA GLY A 34 4.45 -11.88 2.88
C GLY A 34 4.21 -12.91 3.98
N LYS A 35 5.24 -13.71 4.29
CA LYS A 35 5.22 -14.65 5.40
C LYS A 35 5.03 -13.95 6.74
N GLU A 36 5.73 -12.85 6.98
CA GLU A 36 5.60 -12.08 8.21
C GLU A 36 4.23 -11.43 8.35
N ALA A 37 3.71 -10.81 7.29
CA ALA A 37 2.35 -10.28 7.24
C ALA A 37 1.32 -11.38 7.59
N PHE A 38 1.49 -12.59 7.03
CA PHE A 38 0.64 -13.73 7.35
C PHE A 38 0.75 -14.13 8.82
N ASP A 39 1.97 -14.25 9.35
CA ASP A 39 2.20 -14.62 10.75
C ASP A 39 1.55 -13.65 11.74
N LYS A 40 1.40 -12.37 11.36
CA LYS A 40 0.75 -11.32 12.17
C LYS A 40 -0.77 -11.37 12.16
N ILE A 41 -1.38 -11.82 11.06
CA ILE A 41 -2.85 -11.84 10.91
C ILE A 41 -3.47 -13.23 11.09
N LYS A 42 -2.70 -14.32 10.98
CA LYS A 42 -3.21 -15.71 10.89
C LYS A 42 -4.04 -16.17 12.09
N ASP A 43 -3.77 -15.65 13.28
CA ASP A 43 -4.51 -15.98 14.49
C ASP A 43 -5.74 -15.09 14.63
N CYS A 44 -6.86 -15.58 14.09
CA CYS A 44 -8.16 -14.90 14.11
C CYS A 44 -8.72 -14.63 15.51
N LYS A 45 -8.14 -15.19 16.58
CA LYS A 45 -8.58 -14.97 17.96
C LYS A 45 -7.77 -13.88 18.67
N LYS A 46 -6.64 -13.46 18.09
CA LYS A 46 -5.77 -12.43 18.64
C LYS A 46 -5.90 -11.12 17.89
N ALA A 47 -5.50 -10.05 18.55
CA ALA A 47 -5.23 -8.78 17.89
C ALA A 47 -4.11 -8.96 16.86
N ILE A 48 -4.19 -8.18 15.78
CA ILE A 48 -3.16 -8.17 14.74
C ILE A 48 -1.88 -7.58 15.35
N GLN A 49 -0.77 -8.27 15.15
CA GLN A 49 0.53 -7.86 15.68
C GLN A 49 1.11 -6.69 14.88
N ALA A 50 1.83 -5.79 15.54
CA ALA A 50 2.51 -4.65 14.91
C ALA A 50 3.60 -5.09 13.90
N PRO A 51 4.02 -4.21 12.96
CA PRO A 51 5.18 -4.47 12.11
C PRO A 51 6.45 -4.72 12.96
N SER A 52 7.42 -5.48 12.43
CA SER A 52 8.73 -5.61 13.09
C SER A 52 9.50 -4.31 12.94
N ALA A 53 10.53 -4.10 13.77
CA ALA A 53 11.36 -2.90 13.69
C ALA A 53 11.96 -2.72 12.27
N GLY A 54 11.90 -1.48 11.77
CA GLY A 54 12.36 -1.12 10.42
C GLY A 54 11.39 -1.53 9.30
N LYS A 55 10.12 -1.75 9.65
CA LYS A 55 9.04 -2.07 8.73
C LYS A 55 7.78 -1.28 9.08
N VAL A 56 6.96 -1.02 8.06
CA VAL A 56 5.62 -0.46 8.16
C VAL A 56 4.65 -1.47 7.57
N MET A 57 3.39 -1.37 8.01
CA MET A 57 2.36 -2.33 7.61
C MET A 57 1.02 -1.62 7.46
N ASN A 58 0.34 -1.92 6.36
CA ASN A 58 -1.05 -1.58 6.17
C ASN A 58 -1.91 -2.80 6.53
N ILE A 59 -3.02 -2.56 7.24
CA ILE A 59 -3.96 -3.60 7.66
C ILE A 59 -5.37 -3.23 7.21
N LYS A 60 -6.15 -4.23 6.80
CA LYS A 60 -7.59 -4.11 6.62
C LYS A 60 -8.34 -5.32 7.17
N GLU A 61 -9.48 -5.06 7.81
CA GLU A 61 -10.46 -6.10 8.15
C GLU A 61 -11.75 -5.86 7.35
N LEU A 62 -12.01 -6.72 6.37
CA LEU A 62 -13.20 -6.67 5.51
C LEU A 62 -14.31 -7.55 6.11
N GLY A 63 -15.56 -7.13 5.96
CA GLY A 63 -16.72 -7.83 6.52
C GLY A 63 -17.38 -8.84 5.57
N ASP A 64 -17.07 -8.79 4.28
CA ASP A 64 -17.64 -9.72 3.30
C ASP A 64 -16.78 -10.98 3.19
N LEU A 65 -17.28 -12.08 3.75
CA LEU A 65 -16.61 -13.38 3.72
C LEU A 65 -16.71 -14.11 2.37
N ASN A 66 -17.47 -13.58 1.41
CA ASN A 66 -17.62 -14.17 0.09
C ASN A 66 -16.50 -13.76 -0.87
N LEU A 67 -15.73 -12.73 -0.52
CA LEU A 67 -14.59 -12.30 -1.33
C LEU A 67 -13.55 -13.40 -1.39
N SER A 68 -13.05 -13.65 -2.60
CA SER A 68 -11.80 -14.38 -2.79
C SER A 68 -10.63 -13.63 -2.13
N ASN A 69 -9.51 -14.33 -1.94
CA ASN A 69 -8.31 -13.70 -1.42
C ASN A 69 -7.83 -12.54 -2.32
N GLU A 70 -7.98 -12.66 -3.63
CA GLU A 70 -7.57 -11.64 -4.59
C GLU A 70 -8.46 -10.41 -4.50
N GLU A 71 -9.79 -10.59 -4.48
CA GLU A 71 -10.74 -9.48 -4.35
C GLU A 71 -10.57 -8.75 -3.01
N ALA A 72 -10.35 -9.48 -1.91
CA ALA A 72 -10.09 -8.88 -0.61
C ALA A 72 -8.79 -8.05 -0.60
N LEU A 73 -7.73 -8.54 -1.25
CA LEU A 73 -6.47 -7.80 -1.38
C LEU A 73 -6.67 -6.55 -2.25
N GLU A 74 -7.34 -6.67 -3.38
CA GLU A 74 -7.65 -5.56 -4.28
C GLU A 74 -8.46 -4.47 -3.57
N GLU A 75 -9.50 -4.87 -2.82
CA GLU A 75 -10.33 -3.95 -2.06
C GLU A 75 -9.52 -3.22 -0.97
N ALA A 76 -8.66 -3.93 -0.24
CA ALA A 76 -7.79 -3.32 0.75
C ALA A 76 -6.84 -2.27 0.11
N ILE A 77 -6.20 -2.63 -1.01
CA ILE A 77 -5.31 -1.72 -1.76
C ILE A 77 -6.06 -0.48 -2.24
N LYS A 78 -7.27 -0.64 -2.79
CA LYS A 78 -8.12 0.48 -3.21
C LYS A 78 -8.46 1.41 -2.05
N MET A 79 -8.81 0.86 -0.89
CA MET A 79 -9.14 1.68 0.28
C MET A 79 -7.94 2.43 0.84
N TRP A 80 -6.76 1.79 0.86
CA TRP A 80 -5.53 2.45 1.32
C TRP A 80 -5.11 3.57 0.37
N TRP A 81 -5.08 3.30 -0.94
CA TRP A 81 -4.75 4.31 -1.95
C TRP A 81 -5.77 5.46 -1.98
N GLY A 82 -7.06 5.13 -1.86
CA GLY A 82 -8.16 6.08 -1.88
C GLY A 82 -8.20 7.05 -0.70
N GLN A 83 -7.39 6.88 0.35
CA GLN A 83 -7.25 7.88 1.42
C GLN A 83 -6.86 9.26 0.87
N LEU A 84 -6.13 9.28 -0.25
CA LEU A 84 -5.76 10.52 -0.91
C LEU A 84 -6.98 11.28 -1.46
N GLU A 85 -7.99 10.59 -1.97
CA GLU A 85 -9.17 11.23 -2.55
C GLU A 85 -9.97 12.01 -1.51
N SER A 86 -9.95 11.56 -0.25
CA SER A 86 -10.64 12.23 0.86
C SER A 86 -9.84 13.35 1.51
N GLU A 87 -8.52 13.20 1.64
CA GLU A 87 -7.68 14.12 2.45
C GLU A 87 -6.82 15.06 1.60
N GLY A 88 -6.53 14.72 0.34
CA GLY A 88 -5.60 15.44 -0.52
C GLY A 88 -4.12 15.20 -0.17
N LEU A 89 -3.22 15.72 -1.03
CA LEU A 89 -1.78 15.76 -0.75
C LEU A 89 -1.38 17.13 -0.19
N PRO A 90 -0.44 17.19 0.77
CA PRO A 90 0.21 18.44 1.11
C PRO A 90 1.02 18.96 -0.10
N GLU A 91 1.08 20.29 -0.27
CA GLU A 91 1.76 20.92 -1.42
C GLU A 91 3.25 20.56 -1.52
N ASP A 92 3.93 20.38 -0.39
CA ASP A 92 5.35 20.05 -0.32
C ASP A 92 5.64 18.54 -0.28
N LEU A 93 4.58 17.72 -0.39
CA LEU A 93 4.63 16.26 -0.34
C LEU A 93 5.29 15.68 0.92
N LYS A 94 5.39 16.47 2.01
CA LYS A 94 5.94 15.99 3.27
C LYS A 94 4.86 15.44 4.17
N TYR A 95 5.08 14.20 4.61
CA TYR A 95 4.31 13.62 5.68
C TYR A 95 4.86 14.07 7.03
N THR A 96 4.04 14.73 7.84
CA THR A 96 4.46 15.35 9.10
C THR A 96 3.95 14.60 10.33
N ASP A 97 4.58 14.81 11.48
CA ASP A 97 4.13 14.25 12.76
C ASP A 97 2.68 14.63 13.11
N ALA A 98 2.25 15.84 12.73
CA ALA A 98 0.87 16.28 12.91
C ALA A 98 -0.11 15.45 12.08
N MET A 99 0.22 15.18 10.82
CA MET A 99 -0.58 14.30 9.95
C MET A 99 -0.62 12.87 10.48
N ALA A 100 0.50 12.38 11.03
CA ALA A 100 0.57 11.07 11.65
C ALA A 100 -0.27 10.99 12.94
N ALA A 101 -0.23 12.03 13.77
CA ALA A 101 -1.06 12.12 14.97
C ALA A 101 -2.56 12.13 14.63
N ASP A 102 -2.93 12.81 13.55
CA ASP A 102 -4.30 12.87 13.03
C ASP A 102 -4.70 11.63 12.22
N LYS A 103 -3.78 10.69 12.00
CA LYS A 103 -3.95 9.47 11.18
C LYS A 103 -4.42 9.75 9.75
N LYS A 104 -3.97 10.87 9.18
CA LYS A 104 -4.31 11.24 7.80
C LYS A 104 -3.43 10.46 6.84
N ILE A 105 -4.04 9.88 5.81
CA ILE A 105 -3.35 9.21 4.69
C ILE A 105 -2.27 8.19 5.09
N THR A 106 -2.36 7.60 6.29
CA THR A 106 -1.29 6.76 6.86
C THR A 106 -0.97 5.54 5.99
N ASP A 107 -2.00 4.90 5.43
CA ASP A 107 -1.81 3.71 4.59
C ASP A 107 -1.32 4.10 3.19
N PHE A 108 -1.86 5.20 2.65
CA PHE A 108 -1.41 5.77 1.39
C PHE A 108 0.09 6.13 1.43
N VAL A 109 0.55 6.77 2.50
CA VAL A 109 1.96 7.16 2.64
C VAL A 109 2.88 5.94 2.63
N ASN A 110 2.50 4.85 3.30
CA ASN A 110 3.29 3.61 3.25
C ASN A 110 3.37 3.04 1.83
N MET A 111 2.31 3.15 1.03
CA MET A 111 2.29 2.68 -0.37
C MET A 111 3.06 3.59 -1.31
N ALA A 112 2.98 4.90 -1.10
CA ALA A 112 3.52 5.92 -2.00
C ALA A 112 4.94 6.37 -1.62
N PHE A 113 5.47 5.93 -0.48
CA PHE A 113 6.80 6.33 -0.02
C PHE A 113 7.88 5.78 -0.94
N GLU A 114 8.63 6.68 -1.59
CA GLU A 114 9.68 6.33 -2.56
C GLU A 114 10.79 5.45 -1.97
N GLY A 115 10.98 5.49 -0.65
CA GLY A 115 11.96 4.66 0.03
C GLY A 115 11.62 3.18 0.01
N VAL A 116 10.34 2.82 -0.13
CA VAL A 116 9.89 1.42 -0.15
C VAL A 116 10.38 0.73 -1.42
N THR A 117 11.12 -0.35 -1.25
CA THR A 117 11.67 -1.18 -2.34
C THR A 117 11.20 -2.62 -2.30
N GLN A 118 10.57 -3.06 -1.21
CA GLN A 118 10.07 -4.42 -1.04
C GLN A 118 8.71 -4.42 -0.36
N ILE A 119 7.84 -5.33 -0.82
CA ILE A 119 6.52 -5.53 -0.25
C ILE A 119 6.22 -7.02 -0.15
N GLY A 120 5.45 -7.43 0.84
CA GLY A 120 4.77 -8.71 0.82
C GLY A 120 3.46 -8.64 1.57
N CYS A 121 2.44 -9.31 1.01
CA CYS A 121 1.08 -9.25 1.51
C CYS A 121 0.55 -10.64 1.88
N ALA A 122 -0.46 -10.66 2.73
CA ALA A 122 -1.17 -11.84 3.15
C ALA A 122 -2.66 -11.56 3.32
N VAL A 123 -3.47 -12.58 3.04
CA VAL A 123 -4.92 -12.57 3.24
C VAL A 123 -5.30 -13.77 4.07
N LYS A 124 -6.14 -13.55 5.08
CA LYS A 124 -6.67 -14.60 5.95
C LYS A 124 -8.16 -14.41 6.16
N SER A 125 -8.96 -15.33 5.61
CA SER A 125 -10.35 -15.48 6.01
C SER A 125 -10.43 -15.96 7.47
N CYS A 126 -11.22 -15.25 8.26
CA CYS A 126 -11.47 -15.47 9.68
C CYS A 126 -12.99 -15.54 9.97
N PRO A 127 -13.69 -16.62 9.54
CA PRO A 127 -15.14 -16.71 9.68
C PRO A 127 -15.64 -16.63 11.13
N SER A 128 -14.84 -17.11 12.09
CA SER A 128 -15.18 -17.09 13.52
C SER A 128 -15.38 -15.69 14.10
N ILE A 129 -14.85 -14.66 13.45
CA ILE A 129 -15.03 -13.25 13.83
C ILE A 129 -15.74 -12.44 12.73
N GLY A 130 -16.23 -13.10 11.67
CA GLY A 130 -16.92 -12.44 10.58
C GLY A 130 -16.03 -11.48 9.76
N LYS A 131 -14.73 -11.77 9.63
CA LYS A 131 -13.78 -10.89 8.93
C LYS A 131 -12.87 -11.64 7.95
N ILE A 132 -12.44 -10.95 6.90
CA ILE A 132 -11.20 -11.26 6.17
C ILE A 132 -10.15 -10.24 6.61
N ARG A 133 -8.99 -10.72 7.07
CA ARG A 133 -7.85 -9.89 7.40
C ARG A 133 -6.92 -9.81 6.19
N VAL A 134 -6.50 -8.61 5.86
CA VAL A 134 -5.50 -8.31 4.82
C VAL A 134 -4.39 -7.52 5.48
N ALA A 135 -3.14 -7.91 5.21
CA ALA A 135 -1.97 -7.13 5.62
C ALA A 135 -0.95 -7.08 4.50
N CYS A 136 -0.33 -5.92 4.29
CA CYS A 136 0.85 -5.74 3.46
C CYS A 136 1.94 -5.09 4.30
N GLU A 137 3.14 -5.65 4.23
CA GLU A 137 4.31 -5.15 4.96
C GLU A 137 5.39 -4.67 3.99
N TYR A 138 6.09 -3.60 4.37
CA TYR A 138 7.04 -2.85 3.55
C TYR A 138 8.40 -2.70 4.27
N ASP A 139 9.49 -2.47 3.54
CA ASP A 139 10.88 -2.44 4.04
C ASP A 139 11.34 -1.12 4.69
N LYS A 140 10.47 -0.38 5.37
CA LYS A 140 10.79 0.92 5.99
C LYS A 140 10.12 1.09 7.33
#